data_AF-A0A8J7SBC6-F1
#
_entry.id   AF-A0A8J7SBC6-F1
#
_cell.length_a   1.000
_cell.length_b   1.000
_cell.length_c   1.000
_cell.angle_alpha   90.00
_cell.angle_beta   90.00
_cell.angle_gamma   90.00
#
_symmetry.space_group_name_H-M   'P 1'
#
loop_
_entity.id
_entity.type
_entity.pdbx_description
1 polymer ?
#
loop_
_entity_poly.entity_id
_entity_poly.type
_entity_poly.pdbx_seq_one_letter_code
_entity_poly.pdbx_strand_id
1 'polypeptide(L)'
;MPRNASIRHLVKCIPMILAAGLALGGCAEPPRFVNPDVPQDQWPLDRSACRQKADELAARQLDDELSSDQITGATSSLSKQMAVEDAKDMRQRYYQGCLSARGYRDANQ
;
A
#
# COMPACT_ATOMS: atom_id res chain seq x y z
N MET A 1 20.68 -65.81 4.04
CA MET A 1 19.36 -65.30 4.47
C MET A 1 19.56 -64.57 5.80
N PRO A 2 18.95 -63.42 6.14
CA PRO A 2 17.68 -62.90 5.61
C PRO A 2 17.62 -61.38 5.29
N ARG A 3 16.50 -61.01 4.63
CA ARG A 3 15.68 -59.81 4.85
C ARG A 3 16.09 -58.46 4.24
N ASN A 4 15.77 -58.36 2.96
CA ASN A 4 14.96 -57.29 2.38
C ASN A 4 13.95 -56.70 3.39
N ALA A 5 14.10 -55.43 3.78
CA ALA A 5 13.01 -54.56 4.21
C ALA A 5 13.46 -53.09 4.32
N SER A 6 12.52 -52.17 4.08
CA SER A 6 12.60 -50.73 4.37
C SER A 6 13.11 -49.75 3.31
N ILE A 7 12.75 -49.96 2.04
CA ILE A 7 12.67 -48.86 1.04
C ILE A 7 11.37 -48.02 1.23
N ARG A 8 10.43 -48.48 2.07
CA ARG A 8 9.09 -47.87 2.25
C ARG A 8 9.06 -46.57 3.07
N HIS A 9 10.14 -46.22 3.77
CA HIS A 9 10.16 -45.03 4.64
C HIS A 9 10.69 -43.76 3.96
N LEU A 10 11.48 -43.89 2.87
CA LEU A 10 12.06 -42.74 2.18
C LEU A 10 11.04 -41.95 1.34
N VAL A 11 10.00 -42.61 0.84
CA VAL A 11 9.01 -41.99 -0.07
C VAL A 11 8.00 -41.10 0.68
N LYS A 12 7.85 -41.28 2.00
CA LYS A 12 6.80 -40.63 2.79
C LYS A 12 7.18 -39.23 3.31
N CYS A 13 8.46 -38.87 3.25
CA CYS A 13 8.97 -37.55 3.68
C CYS A 13 9.17 -36.58 2.51
N ILE A 14 9.17 -37.06 1.26
CA ILE A 14 9.37 -36.25 0.05
C ILE A 14 8.26 -35.19 -0.14
N PRO A 15 6.95 -35.47 0.07
CA PRO A 15 5.94 -34.43 -0.18
C PRO A 15 5.93 -33.31 0.88
N MET A 16 6.56 -33.53 2.05
CA MET A 16 6.58 -32.55 3.13
C MET A 16 7.65 -31.46 2.93
N ILE A 17 8.75 -31.80 2.24
CA ILE A 17 9.83 -30.85 1.94
C ILE A 17 9.46 -29.95 0.76
N LEU A 18 8.65 -30.43 -0.19
CA LEU A 18 8.21 -29.66 -1.35
C LEU A 18 7.18 -28.56 -0.98
N ALA A 19 6.37 -28.78 0.07
CA ALA A 19 5.38 -27.81 0.54
C ALA A 19 5.99 -26.59 1.27
N ALA A 20 7.21 -26.72 1.82
CA ALA A 20 7.87 -25.65 2.56
C ALA A 20 8.53 -24.59 1.66
N GLY A 21 8.82 -24.91 0.39
CA GLY A 21 9.48 -23.98 -0.54
C GLY A 21 8.56 -22.91 -1.13
N LEU A 22 7.24 -23.17 -1.19
CA LEU A 22 6.26 -22.26 -1.80
C LEU A 22 5.70 -21.20 -0.83
N ALA A 23 5.99 -21.31 0.47
CA ALA A 23 5.46 -20.40 1.50
C ALA A 23 6.34 -19.15 1.75
N LEU A 24 7.55 -19.08 1.18
CA LEU A 24 8.47 -17.96 1.40
C LEU A 24 8.53 -16.95 0.25
N GLY A 25 7.79 -17.19 -0.83
CA GLY A 25 7.56 -16.22 -1.90
C GLY A 25 6.49 -15.19 -1.52
N GLY A 26 6.65 -14.53 -0.37
CA GLY A 26 5.91 -13.29 -0.12
C GLY A 26 6.30 -12.32 -1.23
N CYS A 27 5.37 -12.02 -2.13
CA CYS A 27 5.54 -11.00 -3.15
C CYS A 27 5.77 -9.68 -2.41
N ALA A 28 7.03 -9.34 -2.19
CA ALA A 28 7.43 -7.99 -1.83
C ALA A 28 7.21 -7.17 -3.10
N GLU A 29 5.98 -6.67 -3.25
CA GLU A 29 5.65 -5.67 -4.27
C GLU A 29 6.73 -4.57 -4.19
N PRO A 30 7.46 -4.30 -5.29
CA PRO A 30 8.52 -3.32 -5.26
C PRO A 30 7.95 -1.97 -4.78
N PRO A 31 8.68 -1.27 -3.91
CA PRO A 31 8.21 -0.01 -3.36
C PRO A 31 7.94 0.99 -4.48
N ARG A 32 6.67 1.39 -4.63
CA ARG A 32 6.25 2.34 -5.68
C ARG A 32 7.03 3.65 -5.68
N PHE A 33 7.46 4.13 -4.51
CA PHE A 33 8.25 5.35 -4.39
C PHE A 33 9.60 5.08 -3.75
N VAL A 34 10.69 5.47 -4.43
CA VAL A 34 12.08 5.25 -4.00
C VAL A 34 12.85 6.56 -3.96
N ASN A 35 13.79 6.67 -3.03
CA ASN A 35 14.77 7.75 -2.97
C ASN A 35 16.14 7.13 -2.68
N PRO A 36 17.06 7.04 -3.66
CA PRO A 36 18.37 6.40 -3.47
C PRO A 36 19.30 7.20 -2.54
N ASP A 37 19.03 8.50 -2.34
CA ASP A 37 19.83 9.38 -1.50
C ASP A 37 19.47 9.28 -0.01
N VAL A 38 18.35 8.59 0.31
CA VAL A 38 17.85 8.42 1.67
C VAL A 38 17.96 6.95 2.09
N PRO A 39 18.49 6.64 3.29
CA PRO A 39 18.53 5.28 3.82
C PRO A 39 17.16 4.58 3.81
N GLN A 40 17.11 3.29 3.42
CA GLN A 40 15.85 2.56 3.24
C GLN A 40 15.00 2.44 4.52
N ASP A 41 15.63 2.47 5.68
CA ASP A 41 14.99 2.48 7.00
C ASP A 41 14.20 3.78 7.26
N GLN A 42 14.56 4.88 6.60
CA GLN A 42 13.81 6.15 6.69
C GLN A 42 12.59 6.19 5.76
N TRP A 43 12.55 5.36 4.71
CA TRP A 43 11.44 5.32 3.77
C TRP A 43 10.06 5.07 4.41
N PRO A 44 9.88 4.11 5.34
CA PRO A 44 8.59 3.91 6.01
C PRO A 44 8.18 5.10 6.87
N LEU A 45 9.14 5.79 7.52
CA LEU A 45 8.87 7.00 8.31
C LEU A 45 8.42 8.15 7.41
N ASP A 46 9.07 8.33 6.27
CA ASP A 46 8.71 9.39 5.34
C ASP A 46 7.35 9.17 4.68
N ARG A 47 7.07 7.91 4.33
CA ARG A 47 5.75 7.52 3.79
C ARG A 47 4.65 7.69 4.82
N SER A 48 4.87 7.33 6.09
CA SER A 48 3.84 7.48 7.13
C SER A 48 3.56 8.96 7.42
N ALA A 49 4.60 9.79 7.52
CA ALA A 49 4.47 11.24 7.69
C ALA A 49 3.72 11.89 6.51
N CYS A 50 4.11 11.56 5.26
CA CYS A 50 3.43 12.08 4.08
C CYS A 50 1.99 11.58 3.96
N ARG A 51 1.70 10.34 4.39
CA ARG A 51 0.34 9.81 4.42
C ARG A 51 -0.52 10.56 5.43
N GLN A 52 -0.02 10.76 6.66
CA GLN A 52 -0.75 11.51 7.68
C GLN A 52 -1.08 12.93 7.21
N LYS A 53 -0.10 13.62 6.62
CA LYS A 53 -0.30 14.97 6.07
C LYS A 53 -1.32 14.97 4.93
N ALA A 54 -1.26 13.99 4.02
CA ALA A 54 -2.22 13.88 2.93
C ALA A 54 -3.64 13.61 3.43
N ASP A 55 -3.78 12.78 4.46
CA ASP A 55 -5.08 12.45 5.08
C ASP A 55 -5.69 13.69 5.72
N GLU A 56 -4.89 14.48 6.43
CA GLU A 56 -5.34 15.72 7.06
C GLU A 56 -5.79 16.76 6.02
N LEU A 57 -4.99 16.96 4.96
CA LEU A 57 -5.31 17.93 3.90
C LEU A 57 -6.55 17.53 3.10
N ALA A 58 -6.69 16.25 2.77
CA ALA A 58 -7.87 15.75 2.08
C ALA A 58 -9.13 15.84 2.94
N ALA A 59 -9.03 15.56 4.24
CA ALA A 59 -10.16 15.68 5.16
C ALA A 59 -10.63 17.14 5.30
N ARG A 60 -9.69 18.09 5.42
CA ARG A 60 -10.00 19.54 5.46
C ARG A 60 -10.72 19.98 4.19
N GLN A 61 -10.20 19.60 3.03
CA GLN A 61 -10.80 19.96 1.74
C GLN A 61 -12.23 19.41 1.60
N LEU A 62 -12.45 18.15 1.99
CA LEU A 62 -13.76 17.53 1.96
C LEU A 62 -14.77 18.23 2.88
N ASP A 63 -14.33 18.66 4.06
CA ASP A 63 -15.16 19.42 5.00
C ASP A 63 -15.56 20.79 4.44
N ASP A 64 -14.62 21.48 3.79
CA ASP A 64 -14.85 22.77 3.13
C ASP A 64 -15.85 22.65 1.95
N GLU A 65 -15.72 21.59 1.14
CA GLU A 65 -16.61 21.31 0.00
C GLU A 65 -18.03 20.97 0.46
N LEU A 66 -18.16 20.06 1.43
CA LEU A 66 -19.45 19.68 1.99
C LEU A 66 -20.13 20.86 2.71
N SER A 67 -19.36 21.72 3.36
CA SER A 67 -19.87 22.94 4.00
C SER A 67 -20.34 23.97 2.98
N SER A 68 -19.60 24.17 1.87
CA SER A 68 -20.03 25.06 0.78
C SER A 68 -21.31 24.60 0.10
N ASP A 69 -21.44 23.30 -0.18
CA ASP A 69 -22.65 22.73 -0.81
C ASP A 69 -23.89 22.82 0.09
N GLN A 70 -23.69 22.77 1.41
CA GLN A 70 -24.76 22.96 2.39
C GLN A 70 -25.28 24.40 2.40
N ILE A 71 -24.40 25.39 2.20
CA ILE A 71 -24.78 26.81 2.09
C ILE A 71 -25.55 27.09 0.80
N THR A 72 -25.19 26.43 -0.31
CA THR A 72 -25.85 26.63 -1.62
C THR A 72 -27.13 25.79 -1.80
N GLY A 73 -27.42 24.87 -0.87
CA GLY A 73 -28.60 24.00 -0.91
C GLY A 73 -28.52 22.86 -1.93
N ALA A 74 -27.33 22.56 -2.45
CA ALA A 74 -27.10 21.58 -3.52
C ALA A 74 -26.78 20.16 -3.02
N THR A 75 -27.08 19.83 -1.76
CA THR A 75 -26.66 18.57 -1.12
C THR A 75 -27.52 17.38 -1.55
N SER A 76 -27.25 16.84 -2.74
CA SER A 76 -27.74 15.53 -3.14
C SER A 76 -26.83 14.42 -2.61
N SER A 77 -27.36 13.21 -2.39
CA SER A 77 -26.56 12.04 -2.01
C SER A 77 -25.50 11.67 -3.07
N LEU A 78 -25.72 12.09 -4.32
CA LEU A 78 -24.77 11.95 -5.42
C LEU A 78 -23.60 12.93 -5.27
N SER A 79 -23.87 14.21 -5.00
CA SER A 79 -22.82 15.23 -4.79
C SER A 79 -21.87 14.82 -3.67
N LYS A 80 -22.41 14.28 -2.57
CA LYS A 80 -21.61 13.77 -1.45
C LYS A 80 -20.71 12.59 -1.84
N GLN A 81 -21.19 11.68 -2.68
CA GLN A 81 -20.37 10.56 -3.17
C GLN A 81 -19.25 11.05 -4.08
N MET A 82 -19.54 12.01 -4.97
CA MET A 82 -18.53 12.64 -5.82
C MET A 82 -17.45 13.33 -4.99
N ALA A 83 -17.83 14.14 -4.00
CA ALA A 83 -16.87 14.81 -3.10
C ALA A 83 -15.98 13.81 -2.35
N VAL A 84 -16.53 12.67 -1.91
CA VAL A 84 -15.73 11.62 -1.26
C VAL A 84 -14.73 10.96 -2.21
N GLU A 85 -15.11 10.70 -3.46
CA GLU A 85 -14.17 10.17 -4.46
C GLU A 85 -13.10 11.21 -4.82
N ASP A 86 -13.48 12.47 -5.04
CA ASP A 86 -12.54 13.57 -5.28
C ASP A 86 -11.55 13.73 -4.12
N ALA A 87 -12.02 13.59 -2.87
CA ALA A 87 -11.16 13.62 -1.69
C ALA A 87 -10.11 12.49 -1.67
N LYS A 88 -10.44 11.29 -2.19
CA LYS A 88 -9.47 10.19 -2.31
C LYS A 88 -8.40 10.50 -3.35
N ASP A 89 -8.79 11.06 -4.49
CA ASP A 89 -7.87 11.48 -5.54
C ASP A 89 -6.94 12.58 -5.03
N MET A 90 -7.49 13.56 -4.30
CA MET A 90 -6.74 14.65 -3.68
C MET A 90 -5.75 14.12 -2.63
N ARG A 91 -6.17 13.17 -1.78
CA ARG A 91 -5.27 12.48 -0.84
C ARG A 91 -4.07 11.88 -1.58
N GLN A 92 -4.30 11.19 -2.70
CA GLN A 92 -3.20 10.60 -3.47
C GLN A 92 -2.27 11.68 -4.05
N ARG A 93 -2.82 12.78 -4.58
CA ARG A 93 -2.01 13.91 -5.08
C ARG A 93 -1.16 14.54 -3.97
N TYR A 94 -1.73 14.79 -2.79
CA TYR A 94 -0.98 15.33 -1.65
C TYR A 94 0.12 14.38 -1.17
N TYR A 95 -0.16 13.08 -1.14
CA TYR A 95 0.83 12.07 -0.78
C TYR A 95 2.00 12.05 -1.76
N GLN A 96 1.70 12.00 -3.06
CA GLN A 96 2.72 12.03 -4.11
C GLN A 96 3.52 13.33 -4.10
N GLY A 97 2.87 14.48 -3.94
CA GLY A 97 3.52 15.78 -3.82
C GLY A 97 4.44 15.90 -2.60
N CYS A 98 4.03 15.33 -1.46
CA CYS A 98 4.86 15.30 -0.26
C CYS A 98 6.12 14.45 -0.46
N LEU A 99 5.96 13.27 -1.07
CA LEU A 99 7.08 12.38 -1.37
C LEU A 99 8.03 12.99 -2.40
N SER A 100 7.51 13.57 -3.48
CA SER A 100 8.33 14.20 -4.52
C SER A 100 9.11 15.41 -3.99
N ALA A 101 8.51 16.22 -3.12
CA ALA A 101 9.20 17.31 -2.43
C ALA A 101 10.36 16.82 -1.53
N ARG A 102 10.31 15.56 -1.10
CA ARG A 102 11.37 14.87 -0.33
C ARG A 102 12.35 14.09 -1.21
N GLY A 103 12.27 14.24 -2.54
CA GLY A 103 13.16 13.57 -3.48
C GLY A 103 12.77 12.13 -3.85
N TYR A 104 11.64 11.62 -3.35
CA TYR A 104 11.13 10.32 -3.77
C TYR A 104 10.56 10.38 -5.19
N ARG A 105 10.82 9.34 -5.98
CA ARG A 105 10.34 9.20 -7.36
C ARG A 105 9.58 7.89 -7.52
N ASP A 106 8.62 7.87 -8.45
CA ASP A 106 7.92 6.62 -8.78
C ASP A 106 8.93 5.66 -9.41
N ALA A 107 9.04 4.44 -8.87
CA ALA A 107 9.97 3.43 -9.36
C ALA A 107 9.58 2.88 -10.74
N ASN A 108 8.34 3.16 -11.18
CA ASN A 108 7.79 2.72 -12.46
C ASN A 108 7.75 3.83 -13.52
N GLN A 109 8.35 5.00 -13.27
CA GLN A 109 8.46 6.11 -14.24
C GLN A 109 9.79 6.12 -14.99
#